data_AF-E0VLV7-F1
#
_entry.id   AF-E0VLV7-F1
#
_cell.length_a   1.000
_cell.length_b   1.000
_cell.length_c   1.000
_cell.angle_alpha   90.00
_cell.angle_beta   90.00
_cell.angle_gamma   90.00
#
_symmetry.space_group_name_H-M   'P 1'
#
loop_
_entity.id
_entity.type
_entity.pdbx_description
1 polymer ?
#
loop_
_entity_poly.entity_id
_entity_poly.type
_entity_poly.pdbx_seq_one_letter_code
_entity_poly.pdbx_strand_id
1 'polypeptide(L)'
;MAAFSEGALIKKLADLNPSQQSIQTLSLWLIHHRKHHASIVKVWYKELIKASEKRKITFIYLANDVIQNSKKKGPEYGKEFGNILPKAFEHMSGIENFDEKSKKSLERVLNIWEERGVYESKQIGEFKRAFGEDEKKKHRKEKYSPLNLRERKKSETETEVEVDNLKEIHLTLSPRTPGGEPPEPEEIIKALMDLENSASSDVAVREAIASLPPEVSDVSLLIKLQDRAAAENLSKQVNAAAQLVSEYNARLSAELEDRKKVTALLRDFTESQNELLSHAKQRLEEYQEKLQKIHQVRQEVRSHLQNLPDLTQLPDVTGGLAPLPSAGDLFSFNS
;
A
#
# COMPACT_ATOMS: atom_id res chain seq x y z
N MET A 1 0.51 -34.19 24.15
CA MET A 1 -0.19 -33.23 23.26
C MET A 1 0.03 -33.68 21.83
N ALA A 2 -1.00 -33.64 20.98
CA ALA A 2 -0.87 -34.06 19.58
C ALA A 2 0.16 -33.17 18.85
N ALA A 3 1.06 -33.79 18.08
CA ALA A 3 2.01 -33.06 17.25
C ALA A 3 1.26 -32.27 16.15
N PHE A 4 1.81 -31.13 15.73
CA PHE A 4 1.27 -30.37 14.62
C PHE A 4 1.42 -31.16 13.31
N SER A 5 0.36 -31.20 12.50
CA SER A 5 0.42 -31.63 11.11
C SER A 5 -0.58 -30.85 10.27
N GLU A 6 -0.26 -30.62 9.00
CA GLU A 6 -1.18 -29.91 8.08
C GLU A 6 -2.51 -30.65 7.93
N GLY A 7 -2.49 -31.99 7.92
CA GLY A 7 -3.71 -32.82 7.88
C GLY A 7 -4.60 -32.65 9.11
N ALA A 8 -4.03 -32.49 10.31
CA ALA A 8 -4.79 -32.20 11.52
C ALA A 8 -5.42 -30.80 11.47
N LEU A 9 -4.69 -29.81 10.93
CA LEU A 9 -5.21 -28.46 10.72
C LEU A 9 -6.37 -28.44 9.71
N ILE A 10 -6.25 -29.14 8.58
CA ILE A 10 -7.31 -29.22 7.57
C ILE A 10 -8.59 -29.81 8.17
N LYS A 11 -8.49 -30.90 8.95
CA LYS A 11 -9.66 -31.48 9.66
C LYS A 11 -10.29 -30.48 10.62
N LYS A 12 -9.49 -29.79 11.43
CA LYS A 12 -9.98 -28.76 12.36
C LYS A 12 -10.64 -27.57 11.66
N LEU A 13 -10.11 -27.15 10.50
CA LEU A 13 -10.71 -26.11 9.67
C LEU A 13 -12.01 -26.59 8.99
N ALA A 14 -12.10 -27.87 8.66
CA ALA A 14 -13.34 -28.47 8.16
C ALA A 14 -14.47 -28.41 9.21
N ASP A 15 -14.14 -28.69 10.47
CA ASP A 15 -15.08 -28.66 11.61
C ASP A 15 -15.34 -27.24 12.17
N LEU A 16 -14.61 -26.22 11.68
CA LEU A 16 -14.77 -24.85 12.11
C LEU A 16 -16.17 -24.32 11.77
N ASN A 17 -16.83 -23.77 12.78
CA ASN A 17 -18.18 -23.22 12.69
C ASN A 17 -18.22 -21.80 13.32
N PRO A 18 -19.30 -21.00 13.11
CA PRO A 18 -19.33 -19.60 13.52
C PRO A 18 -19.54 -19.40 15.04
N SER A 19 -19.63 -20.46 15.85
CA SER A 19 -19.74 -20.29 17.30
C SER A 19 -18.44 -19.79 17.90
N GLN A 20 -18.55 -18.91 18.90
CA GLN A 20 -17.41 -18.35 19.60
C GLN A 20 -16.50 -19.44 20.20
N GLN A 21 -17.10 -20.51 20.74
CA GLN A 21 -16.36 -21.62 21.32
C GLN A 21 -15.53 -22.38 20.27
N SER A 22 -16.09 -22.62 19.07
CA SER A 22 -15.36 -23.28 17.97
C SER A 22 -14.15 -22.46 17.54
N ILE A 23 -14.34 -21.15 17.33
CA ILE A 23 -13.29 -20.22 16.92
C ILE A 23 -12.19 -20.12 17.99
N GLN A 24 -12.55 -19.92 19.24
CA GLN A 24 -11.58 -19.79 20.34
C GLN A 24 -10.80 -21.07 20.58
N THR A 25 -11.47 -22.22 20.54
CA THR A 25 -10.81 -23.53 20.74
C THR A 25 -9.77 -23.78 19.66
N LEU A 26 -10.10 -23.48 18.39
CA LEU A 26 -9.14 -23.61 17.30
C LEU A 26 -8.03 -22.56 17.39
N SER A 27 -8.37 -21.30 17.69
CA SER A 27 -7.40 -20.21 17.87
C SER A 27 -6.34 -20.56 18.92
N LEU A 28 -6.76 -21.08 20.09
CA LEU A 28 -5.84 -21.50 21.15
C LEU A 28 -4.91 -22.63 20.68
N TRP A 29 -5.44 -23.60 19.94
CA TRP A 29 -4.65 -24.69 19.38
C TRP A 29 -3.62 -24.17 18.37
N LEU A 30 -3.99 -23.21 17.51
CA LEU A 30 -3.06 -22.56 16.58
C LEU A 30 -1.95 -21.83 17.32
N ILE A 31 -2.30 -20.99 18.31
CA ILE A 31 -1.34 -20.23 19.11
C ILE A 31 -0.38 -21.17 19.86
N HIS A 32 -0.86 -22.31 20.35
CA HIS A 32 -0.01 -23.33 20.96
C HIS A 32 1.05 -23.86 19.99
N HIS A 33 0.69 -24.03 18.72
CA HIS A 33 1.57 -24.49 17.65
C HIS A 33 2.22 -23.36 16.83
N ARG A 34 2.41 -22.17 17.43
CA ARG A 34 2.97 -20.97 16.75
C ARG A 34 4.30 -21.16 16.03
N LYS A 35 5.11 -22.16 16.42
CA LYS A 35 6.36 -22.51 15.72
C LYS A 35 6.12 -22.85 14.25
N HIS A 36 4.90 -23.22 13.89
CA HIS A 36 4.47 -23.53 12.53
C HIS A 36 3.61 -22.42 11.91
N HIS A 37 3.68 -21.17 12.39
CA HIS A 37 2.84 -20.05 11.94
C HIS A 37 2.78 -19.92 10.40
N ALA A 38 3.92 -20.02 9.70
CA ALA A 38 3.98 -19.93 8.24
C ALA A 38 3.17 -21.05 7.54
N SER A 39 3.34 -22.31 7.96
CA SER A 39 2.56 -23.44 7.43
C SER A 39 1.08 -23.30 7.78
N ILE A 40 0.77 -22.88 9.00
CA ILE A 40 -0.60 -22.64 9.47
C ILE A 40 -1.31 -21.60 8.60
N VAL A 41 -0.71 -20.43 8.37
CA VAL A 41 -1.31 -19.34 7.59
C VAL A 41 -1.46 -19.75 6.12
N LYS A 42 -0.48 -20.48 5.57
CA LYS A 42 -0.56 -21.03 4.21
C LYS A 42 -1.72 -22.02 4.05
N VAL A 43 -1.90 -22.95 4.99
CA VAL A 43 -3.02 -23.91 4.98
C VAL A 43 -4.35 -23.20 5.19
N TRP A 44 -4.40 -22.24 6.12
CA TRP A 44 -5.59 -21.40 6.34
C TRP A 44 -6.05 -20.72 5.06
N TYR A 45 -5.13 -20.11 4.30
CA TYR A 45 -5.46 -19.44 3.04
C TYR A 45 -5.95 -20.42 1.96
N LYS A 46 -5.28 -21.57 1.82
CA LYS A 46 -5.71 -22.63 0.87
C LYS A 46 -7.14 -23.12 1.17
N GLU A 47 -7.47 -23.32 2.44
CA GLU A 47 -8.80 -23.77 2.84
C GLU A 47 -9.84 -22.63 2.80
N LEU A 48 -9.44 -21.38 3.03
CA LEU A 48 -10.28 -20.20 2.85
C LEU A 48 -10.79 -20.09 1.41
N ILE A 49 -9.91 -20.26 0.41
CA ILE A 49 -10.28 -20.18 -1.01
C ILE A 49 -11.34 -21.22 -1.36
N LYS A 50 -11.24 -22.43 -0.80
CA LYS A 50 -12.18 -23.55 -1.04
C LYS A 50 -13.50 -23.42 -0.29
N ALA A 51 -13.53 -22.65 0.81
CA ALA A 51 -14.70 -22.56 1.68
C ALA A 51 -15.88 -21.83 1.01
N SER A 52 -17.12 -22.13 1.41
CA SER A 52 -18.29 -21.34 0.99
C SER A 52 -18.25 -19.93 1.60
N GLU A 53 -18.96 -18.96 1.00
CA GLU A 53 -18.99 -17.56 1.44
C GLU A 53 -19.22 -17.38 2.95
N LYS A 54 -20.26 -18.02 3.50
CA LYS A 54 -20.57 -17.98 4.93
C LYS A 54 -19.42 -18.51 5.80
N ARG A 55 -18.70 -19.51 5.30
CA ARG A 55 -17.53 -20.06 5.99
C ARG A 55 -16.31 -19.14 5.85
N LYS A 56 -16.14 -18.41 4.74
CA LYS A 56 -15.04 -17.45 4.58
C LYS A 56 -15.04 -16.38 5.69
N ILE A 57 -16.22 -15.88 6.07
CA ILE A 57 -16.36 -14.96 7.22
C ILE A 57 -15.86 -15.59 8.53
N THR A 58 -16.20 -16.87 8.75
CA THR A 58 -15.77 -17.61 9.95
C THR A 58 -14.23 -17.76 9.98
N PHE A 59 -13.60 -17.94 8.82
CA PHE A 59 -12.13 -17.99 8.71
C PHE A 59 -11.47 -16.64 9.03
N ILE A 60 -12.10 -15.53 8.65
CA ILE A 60 -11.63 -14.19 9.00
C ILE A 60 -11.77 -13.93 10.49
N TYR A 61 -12.86 -14.38 11.13
CA TYR A 61 -13.00 -14.31 12.59
C TYR A 61 -11.95 -15.15 13.33
N LEU A 62 -11.59 -16.33 12.80
CA LEU A 62 -10.47 -17.11 13.32
C LEU A 62 -9.15 -16.37 13.19
N ALA A 63 -8.85 -15.79 12.02
CA ALA A 63 -7.63 -15.00 11.81
C ALA A 63 -7.57 -13.82 12.79
N ASN A 64 -8.68 -13.10 12.96
CA ASN A 64 -8.80 -12.01 13.91
C ASN A 64 -8.49 -12.45 15.36
N ASP A 65 -9.08 -13.56 15.81
CA ASP A 65 -8.84 -14.09 17.16
C ASP A 65 -7.37 -14.48 17.35
N VAL A 66 -6.78 -15.19 16.38
CA VAL A 66 -5.37 -15.60 16.41
C VAL A 66 -4.44 -14.39 16.42
N ILE A 67 -4.65 -13.40 15.54
CA ILE A 67 -3.80 -12.20 15.46
C ILE A 67 -3.85 -11.44 16.78
N GLN A 68 -5.03 -11.20 17.35
CA GLN A 68 -5.17 -10.42 18.58
C GLN A 68 -4.62 -11.17 19.81
N ASN A 69 -4.88 -12.48 19.93
CA ASN A 69 -4.47 -13.26 21.10
C ASN A 69 -3.00 -13.73 21.03
N SER A 70 -2.40 -13.82 19.85
CA SER A 70 -0.98 -14.17 19.71
C SER A 70 -0.02 -13.01 20.00
N LYS A 71 -0.47 -11.74 20.00
CA LYS A 71 0.39 -10.56 20.23
C LYS A 71 1.24 -10.66 21.51
N LYS A 72 0.70 -11.26 22.58
CA LYS A 72 1.42 -11.45 23.86
C LYS A 72 2.53 -12.51 23.79
N LYS A 73 2.50 -13.39 22.79
CA LYS A 73 3.47 -14.47 22.60
C LYS A 73 4.53 -14.08 21.56
N GLY A 74 4.15 -13.34 20.51
CA GLY A 74 5.07 -12.77 19.52
C GLY A 74 4.36 -12.23 18.28
N PRO A 75 5.10 -11.54 17.38
CA PRO A 75 4.53 -10.88 16.21
C PRO A 75 4.35 -11.79 14.99
N GLU A 76 4.71 -13.07 15.08
CA GLU A 76 4.89 -13.95 13.92
C GLU A 76 3.59 -14.14 13.13
N TYR A 77 2.47 -14.32 13.84
CA TYR A 77 1.15 -14.41 13.20
C TYR A 77 0.71 -13.09 12.59
N GLY A 78 0.90 -11.96 13.30
CA GLY A 78 0.52 -10.64 12.78
C GLY A 78 1.21 -10.35 11.44
N LYS A 79 2.53 -10.60 11.37
CA LYS A 79 3.34 -10.43 10.15
C LYS A 79 2.89 -11.38 9.03
N GLU A 80 2.76 -12.67 9.34
CA GLU A 80 2.42 -13.68 8.33
C GLU A 80 1.00 -13.49 7.77
N PHE A 81 0.03 -13.17 8.62
CA PHE A 81 -1.32 -12.82 8.17
C PHE A 81 -1.31 -11.52 7.35
N GLY A 82 -0.54 -10.51 7.75
CA GLY A 82 -0.41 -9.26 7.00
C GLY A 82 0.00 -9.46 5.55
N ASN A 83 0.86 -10.45 5.27
CA ASN A 83 1.31 -10.78 3.92
C ASN A 83 0.23 -11.47 3.06
N ILE A 84 -0.68 -12.24 3.67
CA ILE A 84 -1.67 -13.05 2.94
C ILE A 84 -3.05 -12.40 2.86
N LEU A 85 -3.38 -11.52 3.80
CA LEU A 85 -4.68 -10.86 3.90
C LEU A 85 -5.06 -10.07 2.63
N PRO A 86 -4.17 -9.33 1.95
CA PRO A 86 -4.52 -8.67 0.69
C PRO A 86 -5.07 -9.65 -0.35
N LYS A 87 -4.40 -10.80 -0.53
CA LYS A 87 -4.83 -11.85 -1.46
C LYS A 87 -6.12 -12.55 -1.01
N ALA A 88 -6.39 -12.59 0.29
CA ALA A 88 -7.63 -13.12 0.84
C ALA A 88 -8.81 -12.18 0.57
N PHE A 89 -8.63 -10.87 0.80
CA PHE A 89 -9.65 -9.86 0.52
C PHE A 89 -9.92 -9.70 -0.97
N GLU A 90 -8.89 -9.72 -1.82
CA GLU A 90 -9.03 -9.73 -3.29
C GLU A 90 -9.82 -10.95 -3.79
N HIS A 91 -9.53 -12.14 -3.24
CA HIS A 91 -10.32 -13.33 -3.59
C HIS A 91 -11.79 -13.20 -3.17
N MET A 92 -12.07 -12.61 -1.99
CA MET A 92 -13.44 -12.43 -1.52
C MET A 92 -14.20 -11.34 -2.27
N SER A 93 -13.51 -10.29 -2.74
CA SER A 93 -14.13 -9.22 -3.55
C SER A 93 -14.48 -9.68 -4.96
N GLY A 94 -13.70 -10.61 -5.54
CA GLY A 94 -13.97 -11.22 -6.85
C GLY A 94 -15.10 -12.27 -6.89
N ILE A 95 -15.78 -12.56 -5.78
CA ILE A 95 -16.91 -13.51 -5.76
C ILE A 95 -18.17 -12.80 -6.24
N GLU A 96 -18.69 -13.21 -7.39
CA GLU A 96 -19.99 -12.76 -7.90
C GLU A 96 -21.10 -13.07 -6.88
N ASN A 97 -21.94 -12.08 -6.56
CA ASN A 97 -23.03 -12.17 -5.57
C ASN A 97 -22.62 -12.35 -4.10
N PHE A 98 -21.41 -11.95 -3.70
CA PHE A 98 -21.03 -11.96 -2.28
C PHE A 98 -22.00 -11.11 -1.44
N ASP A 99 -22.70 -11.75 -0.50
CA ASP A 99 -23.77 -11.17 0.30
C ASP A 99 -23.35 -9.85 1.00
N GLU A 100 -24.19 -8.82 0.86
CA GLU A 100 -23.95 -7.47 1.38
C GLU A 100 -23.73 -7.45 2.90
N LYS A 101 -24.43 -8.33 3.64
CA LYS A 101 -24.22 -8.47 5.09
C LYS A 101 -22.85 -9.06 5.41
N SER A 102 -22.35 -9.95 4.57
CA SER A 102 -21.01 -10.53 4.67
C SER A 102 -19.94 -9.47 4.35
N LYS A 103 -20.16 -8.61 3.35
CA LYS A 103 -19.28 -7.45 3.06
C LYS A 103 -19.14 -6.50 4.24
N LYS A 104 -20.27 -6.03 4.79
CA LYS A 104 -20.29 -5.16 5.97
C LYS A 104 -19.60 -5.77 7.19
N SER A 105 -19.66 -7.11 7.31
CA SER A 105 -18.96 -7.83 8.38
C SER A 105 -17.44 -7.77 8.20
N LEU A 106 -16.93 -7.86 6.96
CA LEU A 106 -15.52 -7.73 6.63
C LEU A 106 -15.02 -6.29 6.80
N GLU A 107 -15.77 -5.30 6.33
CA GLU A 107 -15.48 -3.87 6.56
C GLU A 107 -15.38 -3.55 8.04
N ARG A 108 -16.31 -4.08 8.85
CA ARG A 108 -16.29 -3.93 10.31
C ARG A 108 -15.01 -4.52 10.91
N VAL A 109 -14.52 -5.67 10.43
CA VAL A 109 -13.27 -6.25 10.93
C VAL A 109 -12.08 -5.34 10.59
N LEU A 110 -12.01 -4.80 9.37
CA LEU A 110 -10.96 -3.87 8.96
C LEU A 110 -10.96 -2.58 9.80
N ASN A 111 -12.14 -2.00 10.04
CA ASN A 111 -12.27 -0.81 10.88
C ASN A 111 -11.86 -1.10 12.33
N ILE A 112 -12.20 -2.26 12.89
CA ILE A 112 -11.76 -2.66 14.23
C ILE A 112 -10.23 -2.83 14.29
N TRP A 113 -9.62 -3.37 13.24
CA TRP A 113 -8.16 -3.49 13.17
C TRP A 113 -7.47 -2.13 13.11
N GLU A 114 -8.06 -1.16 12.41
CA GLU A 114 -7.61 0.22 12.38
C GLU A 114 -7.74 0.91 13.75
N GLU A 115 -8.93 0.87 14.35
CA GLU A 115 -9.22 1.47 15.67
C GLU A 115 -8.33 0.92 16.78
N ARG A 116 -8.01 -0.38 16.74
CA ARG A 116 -7.20 -1.05 17.76
C ARG A 116 -5.69 -1.08 17.43
N GLY A 117 -5.26 -0.44 16.34
CA GLY A 117 -3.86 -0.49 15.89
C GLY A 117 -3.34 -1.92 15.72
N VAL A 118 -4.16 -2.82 15.15
CA VAL A 118 -3.74 -4.18 14.83
C VAL A 118 -2.79 -4.19 13.64
N TYR A 119 -3.09 -3.35 12.66
CA TYR A 119 -2.25 -3.06 11.50
C TYR A 119 -2.17 -1.54 11.32
N GLU A 120 -1.11 -1.06 10.67
CA GLU A 120 -0.95 0.36 10.35
C GLU A 120 -2.01 0.82 9.35
N SER A 121 -2.38 2.11 9.39
CA SER A 121 -3.44 2.65 8.50
C SER A 121 -3.12 2.45 7.01
N LYS A 122 -1.82 2.43 6.63
CA LYS A 122 -1.37 2.05 5.28
C LYS A 122 -1.78 0.62 4.90
N GLN A 123 -1.50 -0.36 5.77
CA GLN A 123 -1.85 -1.76 5.54
C GLN A 123 -3.37 -1.98 5.53
N ILE A 124 -4.10 -1.28 6.40
CA ILE A 124 -5.58 -1.30 6.36
C ILE A 124 -6.08 -0.75 5.03
N GLY A 125 -5.50 0.35 4.53
CA GLY A 125 -5.83 0.92 3.22
C GLY A 125 -5.55 -0.04 2.06
N GLU A 126 -4.48 -0.83 2.14
CA GLU A 126 -4.20 -1.91 1.18
C GLU A 126 -5.26 -3.02 1.24
N PHE A 127 -5.69 -3.43 2.44
CA PHE A 127 -6.74 -4.44 2.61
C PHE A 127 -8.11 -3.95 2.10
N LYS A 128 -8.49 -2.70 2.42
CA LYS A 128 -9.73 -2.06 1.96
C LYS A 128 -9.78 -1.96 0.43
N ARG A 129 -8.65 -1.56 -0.18
CA ARG A 129 -8.52 -1.49 -1.64
C ARG A 129 -8.60 -2.86 -2.30
N ALA A 130 -7.93 -3.87 -1.74
CA ALA A 130 -8.05 -5.25 -2.21
C ALA A 130 -9.48 -5.78 -2.11
N PHE A 131 -10.25 -5.31 -1.11
CA PHE A 131 -11.65 -5.67 -0.93
C PHE A 131 -12.63 -4.92 -1.86
N GLY A 132 -12.18 -3.85 -2.53
CA GLY A 132 -13.00 -3.07 -3.47
C GLY A 132 -13.76 -1.90 -2.84
N GLU A 133 -13.36 -1.41 -1.67
CA GLU A 133 -13.83 -0.10 -1.17
C GLU A 133 -13.11 1.03 -1.93
N ASP A 134 -13.75 1.51 -3.00
CA ASP A 134 -13.48 2.87 -3.50
C ASP A 134 -13.99 3.87 -2.45
N GLU A 135 -13.11 4.78 -2.03
CA GLU A 135 -13.35 5.88 -1.09
C GLU A 135 -14.59 6.71 -1.45
N LYS A 136 -15.77 6.27 -1.02
CA LYS A 136 -16.98 7.10 -0.96
C LYS A 136 -16.94 7.93 0.31
N LYS A 137 -16.28 9.09 0.19
CA LYS A 137 -16.50 10.35 0.92
C LYS A 137 -17.23 10.24 2.27
N LYS A 138 -16.48 10.32 3.36
CA LYS A 138 -16.94 10.98 4.60
C LYS A 138 -16.00 12.14 4.97
N HIS A 139 -16.24 13.29 4.34
CA HIS A 139 -15.73 14.55 4.83
C HIS A 139 -16.44 14.94 6.14
N ARG A 140 -15.70 14.88 7.24
CA ARG A 140 -16.02 15.65 8.44
C ARG A 140 -15.56 17.09 8.17
N LYS A 141 -16.53 18.01 8.12
CA LYS A 141 -16.35 19.44 7.86
C LYS A 141 -15.41 20.07 8.90
N GLU A 142 -14.28 20.61 8.46
CA GLU A 142 -13.65 21.75 9.12
C GLU A 142 -13.52 22.89 8.11
N LYS A 143 -13.98 24.05 8.55
CA LYS A 143 -14.07 25.30 7.78
C LYS A 143 -12.67 25.89 7.60
N TYR A 144 -12.25 26.14 6.38
CA TYR A 144 -11.31 27.21 6.06
C TYR A 144 -11.72 27.92 4.77
N SER A 145 -11.60 29.25 4.81
CA SER A 145 -12.07 30.25 3.88
C SER A 145 -11.36 30.20 2.50
N PRO A 146 -12.01 30.63 1.41
CA PRO A 146 -11.45 30.57 0.07
C PRO A 146 -10.48 31.73 -0.19
N LEU A 147 -9.22 31.42 -0.48
CA LEU A 147 -8.25 32.38 -1.00
C LEU A 147 -7.81 31.96 -2.40
N ASN A 148 -8.35 32.71 -3.37
CA ASN A 148 -7.82 33.03 -4.69
C ASN A 148 -7.34 31.89 -5.60
N LEU A 149 -8.24 31.53 -6.52
CA LEU A 149 -7.93 31.05 -7.86
C LEU A 149 -6.86 31.95 -8.51
N ARG A 150 -5.69 31.38 -8.80
CA ARG A 150 -4.76 31.94 -9.79
C ARG A 150 -4.68 30.93 -10.93
N GLU A 151 -5.38 31.23 -12.02
CA GLU A 151 -5.16 30.61 -13.32
C GLU A 151 -3.67 30.71 -13.66
N ARG A 152 -2.97 29.59 -13.69
CA ARG A 152 -1.61 29.51 -14.26
C ARG A 152 -1.59 28.49 -15.39
N LYS A 153 -1.33 29.07 -16.54
CA LYS A 153 -1.14 28.57 -17.91
C LYS A 153 -0.71 27.12 -18.04
N LYS A 154 -1.56 26.42 -18.81
CA LYS A 154 -1.33 25.18 -19.55
C LYS A 154 -0.31 25.42 -20.69
N SER A 155 0.96 25.52 -20.38
CA SER A 155 2.03 25.53 -21.39
C SER A 155 3.36 25.30 -20.68
N GLU A 156 3.95 24.11 -20.82
CA GLU A 156 5.39 23.79 -20.68
C GLU A 156 5.60 22.31 -20.31
N THR A 157 4.99 21.39 -21.05
CA THR A 157 5.30 19.96 -20.99
C THR A 157 5.19 19.30 -22.37
N GLU A 158 5.63 19.96 -23.43
CA GLU A 158 5.73 19.31 -24.75
C GLU A 158 7.04 19.74 -25.43
N THR A 159 7.91 18.77 -25.72
CA THR A 159 8.99 18.93 -26.69
C THR A 159 8.63 18.08 -27.90
N GLU A 160 8.36 18.74 -29.04
CA GLU A 160 8.08 18.10 -30.32
C GLU A 160 9.41 17.68 -30.97
N VAL A 161 9.56 16.40 -31.30
CA VAL A 161 10.60 15.94 -32.24
C VAL A 161 9.91 15.14 -33.33
N GLU A 162 10.05 15.61 -34.56
CA GLU A 162 9.43 15.05 -35.76
C GLU A 162 10.36 14.01 -36.39
N VAL A 163 9.89 12.76 -36.47
CA VAL A 163 10.52 11.73 -37.31
C VAL A 163 9.40 11.02 -38.07
N ASP A 164 9.48 11.03 -39.40
CA ASP A 164 8.55 10.37 -40.34
C ASP A 164 7.06 10.73 -40.18
N ASN A 165 6.74 12.03 -40.14
CA ASN A 165 5.36 12.58 -40.23
C ASN A 165 4.35 12.06 -39.20
N LEU A 166 4.80 11.44 -38.10
CA LEU A 166 3.98 11.02 -36.97
C LEU A 166 4.45 11.77 -35.71
N LYS A 167 3.56 12.58 -35.14
CA LYS A 167 3.83 13.32 -33.89
C LYS A 167 3.81 12.36 -32.70
N GLU A 168 4.98 11.89 -32.26
CA GLU A 168 5.13 11.17 -31.00
C GLU A 168 5.61 12.09 -29.87
N ILE A 169 4.79 12.22 -28.82
CA ILE A 169 5.10 13.00 -27.62
C ILE A 169 5.97 12.14 -26.70
N HIS A 170 7.27 12.46 -26.61
CA HIS A 170 8.21 11.78 -25.72
C HIS A 170 8.46 12.63 -24.46
N LEU A 171 7.67 12.42 -23.41
CA LEU A 171 7.82 13.10 -22.10
C LEU A 171 8.61 12.23 -21.12
N THR A 172 9.76 12.71 -20.66
CA THR A 172 10.66 12.03 -19.73
C THR A 172 10.05 11.90 -18.32
N LEU A 173 10.12 10.71 -17.73
CA LEU A 173 9.62 10.38 -16.39
C LEU A 173 10.69 10.58 -15.30
N SER A 174 11.68 11.44 -15.55
CA SER A 174 12.62 11.82 -14.50
C SER A 174 12.04 13.00 -13.72
N PRO A 175 12.15 13.02 -12.38
CA PRO A 175 11.73 14.14 -11.56
C PRO A 175 12.66 15.32 -11.86
N ARG A 176 12.26 16.16 -12.81
CA ARG A 176 12.82 17.49 -12.99
C ARG A 176 11.85 18.27 -13.84
N THR A 177 11.18 19.25 -13.23
CA THR A 177 10.97 20.60 -13.78
C THR A 177 10.18 21.50 -12.82
N PRO A 178 10.30 22.83 -12.97
CA PRO A 178 10.44 23.76 -11.86
C PRO A 178 9.14 24.46 -11.43
N GLY A 179 9.15 24.94 -10.18
CA GLY A 179 8.22 25.99 -9.71
C GLY A 179 7.57 25.76 -8.35
N GLY A 180 8.34 25.47 -7.29
CA GLY A 180 7.88 25.36 -5.89
C GLY A 180 8.03 23.95 -5.35
N GLU A 181 9.29 23.51 -5.22
CA GLU A 181 9.72 22.12 -5.01
C GLU A 181 8.91 21.37 -3.93
N PRO A 182 8.31 20.21 -4.26
CA PRO A 182 7.98 19.19 -3.28
C PRO A 182 9.26 18.81 -2.51
N PRO A 183 9.19 18.55 -1.19
CA PRO A 183 10.37 18.16 -0.43
C PRO A 183 11.02 16.94 -1.07
N GLU A 184 12.32 17.04 -1.33
CA GLU A 184 13.09 15.93 -1.91
C GLU A 184 12.96 14.71 -1.00
N PRO A 185 12.81 13.48 -1.55
CA PRO A 185 12.70 12.27 -0.75
C PRO A 185 13.82 12.15 0.29
N GLU A 186 15.03 12.60 -0.04
CA GLU A 186 16.21 12.63 0.82
C GLU A 186 16.02 13.54 2.05
N GLU A 187 15.32 14.67 1.92
CA GLU A 187 15.06 15.58 3.04
C GLU A 187 14.12 14.94 4.07
N ILE A 188 13.11 14.21 3.60
CA ILE A 188 12.16 13.50 4.46
C ILE A 188 12.85 12.34 5.15
N ILE A 189 13.65 11.57 4.41
CA ILE A 189 14.44 10.47 4.97
C ILE A 189 15.34 10.99 6.08
N LYS A 190 16.07 12.08 5.82
CA LYS A 190 16.95 12.70 6.82
C LYS A 190 16.17 13.16 8.06
N ALA A 191 15.05 13.85 7.86
CA ALA A 191 14.23 14.35 8.98
C ALA A 191 13.63 13.21 9.82
N LEU A 192 13.29 12.07 9.20
CA LEU A 192 12.83 10.88 9.91
C LEU A 192 13.95 10.19 10.69
N MET A 193 15.17 10.11 10.12
CA MET A 193 16.34 9.55 10.81
C MET A 193 16.77 10.40 12.01
N ASP A 194 16.72 11.73 11.87
CA ASP A 194 17.05 12.66 12.96
C ASP A 194 16.06 12.50 14.14
N LEU A 195 14.78 12.21 13.85
CA LEU A 195 13.77 11.98 14.88
C LEU A 195 13.96 10.65 15.65
N GLU A 196 14.64 9.67 15.07
CA GLU A 196 14.95 8.40 15.74
C GLU A 196 15.91 8.59 16.92
N ASN A 197 16.79 9.60 16.85
CA ASN A 197 17.76 9.97 17.89
C ASN A 197 17.27 11.11 18.82
N SER A 198 15.95 11.26 18.96
CA SER A 198 15.32 12.36 19.71
C SER A 198 15.35 12.20 21.24
N ALA A 199 14.91 13.23 21.97
CA ALA A 199 14.89 13.23 23.43
C ALA A 199 13.99 12.12 23.98
N SER A 200 12.87 11.84 23.32
CA SER A 200 11.91 10.81 23.70
C SER A 200 12.46 9.38 23.57
N SER A 201 13.45 9.14 22.70
CA SER A 201 14.11 7.84 22.57
C SER A 201 15.24 7.64 23.60
N ASP A 202 15.65 8.68 24.32
CA ASP A 202 16.66 8.64 25.38
C ASP A 202 16.10 7.96 26.64
N VAL A 203 16.25 6.63 26.71
CA VAL A 203 15.77 5.82 27.84
C VAL A 203 16.52 6.16 29.12
N ALA A 204 17.83 6.38 29.05
CA ALA A 204 18.67 6.60 30.21
C ALA A 204 18.28 7.88 30.96
N VAL A 205 18.07 8.99 30.24
CA VAL A 205 17.63 10.26 30.87
C VAL A 205 16.22 10.13 31.45
N ARG A 206 15.31 9.43 30.78
CA ARG A 206 13.94 9.21 31.30
C ARG A 206 13.93 8.36 32.56
N GLU A 207 14.74 7.31 32.61
CA GLU A 207 14.89 6.47 33.80
C GLU A 207 15.51 7.27 34.96
N ALA A 208 16.54 8.08 34.68
CA ALA A 208 17.15 8.97 35.67
C ALA A 208 16.11 9.95 36.27
N ILE A 209 15.29 10.60 35.44
CA ILE A 209 14.21 11.50 35.90
C ILE A 209 13.15 10.73 36.69
N ALA A 210 12.76 9.53 36.26
CA ALA A 210 11.76 8.72 36.95
C ALA A 210 12.25 8.19 38.30
N SER A 211 13.57 8.00 38.45
CA SER A 211 14.21 7.55 39.70
C SER A 211 14.48 8.67 40.71
N LEU A 212 14.15 9.94 40.37
CA LEU A 212 14.38 11.06 41.26
C LEU A 212 13.61 10.89 42.58
N PRO A 213 14.27 11.12 43.74
CA PRO A 213 13.63 10.92 45.03
C PRO A 213 12.49 11.91 45.26
N PRO A 214 11.38 11.53 45.92
CA PRO A 214 10.25 12.42 46.12
C PRO A 214 10.62 13.68 46.89
N GLU A 215 11.65 13.62 47.75
CA GLU A 215 12.20 14.75 48.51
C GLU A 215 12.70 15.90 47.62
N VAL A 216 13.06 15.66 46.35
CA VAL A 216 13.48 16.74 45.43
C VAL A 216 12.31 17.50 44.80
N SER A 217 11.08 17.01 44.97
CA SER A 217 9.88 17.57 44.34
C SER A 217 8.79 17.97 45.35
N ASP A 218 8.67 17.26 46.47
CA ASP A 218 7.65 17.50 47.50
C ASP A 218 8.22 18.30 48.68
N VAL A 219 7.77 19.56 48.77
CA VAL A 219 8.14 20.51 49.83
C VAL A 219 7.70 20.03 51.21
N SER A 220 6.66 19.20 51.32
CA SER A 220 6.14 18.67 52.59
C SER A 220 7.17 17.77 53.30
N LEU A 221 8.08 17.16 52.54
CA LEU A 221 9.10 16.24 53.06
C LEU A 221 10.28 16.97 53.72
N LEU A 222 10.40 18.29 53.53
CA LEU A 222 11.46 19.10 54.16
C LEU A 222 11.40 19.06 55.69
N ILE A 223 10.21 18.81 56.27
CA ILE A 223 10.00 18.68 57.72
C ILE A 223 10.82 17.52 58.31
N LYS A 224 11.19 16.52 57.49
CA LYS A 224 11.98 15.35 57.92
C LYS A 224 13.47 15.63 58.03
N LEU A 225 13.95 16.79 57.57
CA LEU A 225 15.37 17.16 57.65
C LEU A 225 15.73 17.55 59.09
N GLN A 226 16.62 16.78 59.71
CA GLN A 226 17.01 16.98 61.11
C GLN A 226 18.31 17.76 61.26
N ASP A 227 19.16 17.77 60.24
CA ASP A 227 20.49 18.37 60.28
C ASP A 227 20.80 19.23 59.05
N ARG A 228 21.73 20.16 59.25
CA ARG A 228 22.21 21.06 58.19
C ARG A 228 22.89 20.28 57.06
N ALA A 229 23.57 19.19 57.38
CA ALA A 229 24.28 18.37 56.40
C ALA A 229 23.31 17.66 55.43
N ALA A 230 22.20 17.08 55.90
CA ALA A 230 21.20 16.51 54.98
C ALA A 230 20.51 17.59 54.14
N ALA A 231 20.26 18.78 54.70
CA ALA A 231 19.70 19.89 53.94
C ALA A 231 20.63 20.37 52.81
N GLU A 232 21.94 20.48 53.07
CA GLU A 232 22.93 20.83 52.04
C GLU A 232 23.06 19.73 50.97
N ASN A 233 22.97 18.45 51.34
CA ASN A 233 22.95 17.33 50.38
C ASN A 233 21.68 17.32 49.53
N LEU A 234 20.51 17.52 50.14
CA LEU A 234 19.26 17.63 49.39
C LEU A 234 19.28 18.83 48.45
N SER A 235 19.82 19.98 48.88
CA SER A 235 19.97 21.15 48.00
C SER A 235 20.82 20.84 46.77
N LYS A 236 21.92 20.10 46.91
CA LYS A 236 22.72 19.63 45.76
C LYS A 236 21.92 18.71 44.84
N GLN A 237 21.15 17.77 45.40
CA GLN A 237 20.31 16.85 44.63
C GLN A 237 19.19 17.59 43.88
N VAL A 238 18.52 18.54 44.53
CA VAL A 238 17.48 19.39 43.93
C VAL A 238 18.05 20.19 42.77
N ASN A 239 19.22 20.82 42.94
CA ASN A 239 19.85 21.60 41.87
C ASN A 239 20.23 20.72 40.67
N ALA A 240 20.79 19.53 40.93
CA ALA A 240 21.12 18.56 39.87
C ALA A 240 19.86 18.04 39.14
N ALA A 241 18.80 17.72 39.89
CA ALA A 241 17.52 17.29 39.33
C ALA A 241 16.85 18.40 38.50
N ALA A 242 16.88 19.64 38.98
CA ALA A 242 16.34 20.79 38.27
C ALA A 242 17.07 21.04 36.94
N GLN A 243 18.40 20.92 36.93
CA GLN A 243 19.20 21.03 35.72
C GLN A 243 18.85 19.91 34.72
N LEU A 244 18.82 18.65 35.18
CA LEU A 244 18.48 17.49 34.35
C LEU A 244 17.11 17.64 33.67
N VAL A 245 16.09 18.00 34.45
CA VAL A 245 14.72 18.18 33.95
C VAL A 245 14.64 19.38 33.01
N SER A 246 15.36 20.47 33.30
CA SER A 246 15.41 21.64 32.43
C SER A 246 16.03 21.32 31.06
N GLU A 247 17.17 20.62 31.04
CA GLU A 247 17.83 20.17 29.81
C GLU A 247 16.95 19.20 29.01
N TYR A 248 16.30 18.25 29.69
CA TYR A 248 15.37 17.32 29.05
C TYR A 248 14.15 18.04 28.45
N ASN A 249 13.55 18.99 29.17
CA ASN A 249 12.40 19.77 28.68
C ASN A 249 12.77 20.64 27.47
N ALA A 250 13.98 21.21 27.44
CA ALA A 250 14.49 21.95 26.29
C ALA A 250 14.66 21.03 25.06
N ARG A 251 15.28 19.86 25.24
CA ARG A 251 15.42 18.85 24.17
C ARG A 251 14.05 18.34 23.68
N LEU A 252 13.11 18.09 24.59
CA LEU A 252 11.77 17.65 24.24
C LEU A 252 10.99 18.73 23.47
N SER A 253 11.16 19.99 23.84
CA SER A 253 10.54 21.11 23.12
C SER A 253 11.08 21.26 21.70
N ALA A 254 12.38 21.06 21.50
CA ALA A 254 13.00 21.02 20.17
C ALA A 254 12.46 19.85 19.33
N GLU A 255 12.38 18.65 19.92
CA GLU A 255 11.80 17.47 19.26
C GLU A 255 10.34 17.70 18.83
N LEU A 256 9.52 18.35 19.67
CA LEU A 256 8.14 18.67 19.31
C LEU A 256 8.07 19.59 18.10
N GLU A 257 8.99 20.54 17.96
CA GLU A 257 9.05 21.42 16.79
C GLU A 257 9.50 20.67 15.53
N ASP A 258 10.48 19.78 15.67
CA ASP A 258 10.93 18.94 14.55
C ASP A 258 9.84 17.95 14.10
N ARG A 259 9.05 17.40 15.03
CA ARG A 259 7.85 16.60 14.71
C ARG A 259 6.81 17.39 13.90
N LYS A 260 6.61 18.68 14.19
CA LYS A 260 5.71 19.53 13.40
C LYS A 260 6.24 19.73 11.98
N LYS A 261 7.55 19.99 11.83
CA LYS A 261 8.19 20.11 10.51
C LYS A 261 8.06 18.83 9.71
N VAL A 262 8.38 17.68 10.30
CA VAL A 262 8.21 16.35 9.66
C VAL A 262 6.76 16.12 9.26
N THR A 263 5.79 16.49 10.10
CA THR A 263 4.37 16.36 9.76
C THR A 263 3.99 17.20 8.54
N ALA A 264 4.50 18.43 8.43
CA ALA A 264 4.29 19.28 7.27
C ALA A 264 4.94 18.67 6.01
N LEU A 265 6.21 18.25 6.11
CA LEU A 265 6.93 17.60 5.01
C LEU A 265 6.20 16.35 4.50
N LEU A 266 5.74 15.48 5.40
CA LEU A 266 5.00 14.27 5.04
C LEU A 266 3.67 14.59 4.34
N ARG A 267 2.94 15.61 4.80
CA ARG A 267 1.69 16.05 4.17
C ARG A 267 1.96 16.53 2.76
N ASP A 268 2.90 17.45 2.59
CA ASP A 268 3.20 18.09 1.31
C ASP A 268 3.78 17.07 0.30
N PHE A 269 4.62 16.14 0.77
CA PHE A 269 5.10 15.02 -0.03
C PHE A 269 3.97 14.07 -0.45
N THR A 270 3.05 13.75 0.46
CA THR A 270 1.92 12.87 0.15
C THR A 270 1.02 13.50 -0.92
N GLU A 271 0.78 14.81 -0.85
CA GLU A 271 0.03 15.55 -1.86
C GLU A 271 0.73 15.47 -3.22
N SER A 272 2.03 15.77 -3.28
CA SER A 272 2.83 15.66 -4.51
C SER A 272 2.85 14.24 -5.10
N GLN A 273 3.00 13.21 -4.26
CA GLN A 273 2.96 11.80 -4.72
C GLN A 273 1.58 11.40 -5.26
N ASN A 274 0.50 11.92 -4.69
CA ASN A 274 -0.85 11.66 -5.19
C ASN A 274 -1.08 12.30 -6.57
N GLU A 275 -0.59 13.52 -6.78
CA GLU A 275 -0.63 14.19 -8.09
C GLU A 275 0.18 13.42 -9.13
N LEU A 276 1.41 13.02 -8.79
CA LEU A 276 2.27 12.22 -9.66
C LEU A 276 1.60 10.88 -10.02
N LEU A 277 0.97 10.22 -9.05
CA LEU A 277 0.22 8.99 -9.28
C LEU A 277 -0.97 9.20 -10.21
N SER A 278 -1.70 10.32 -10.05
CA SER A 278 -2.82 10.69 -10.92
C SER A 278 -2.34 10.84 -12.38
N HIS A 279 -1.25 11.58 -12.58
CA HIS A 279 -0.66 11.79 -13.91
C HIS A 279 -0.15 10.47 -14.51
N ALA A 280 0.50 9.62 -13.71
CA ALA A 280 0.96 8.32 -14.18
C ALA A 280 -0.20 7.39 -14.60
N LYS A 281 -1.32 7.43 -13.88
CA LYS A 281 -2.53 6.67 -14.23
C LYS A 281 -3.16 7.15 -15.54
N GLN A 282 -3.34 8.46 -15.69
CA GLN A 282 -3.87 9.03 -16.92
C GLN A 282 -2.99 8.64 -18.11
N ARG A 283 -1.66 8.72 -17.95
CA ARG A 283 -0.72 8.33 -18.98
C ARG A 283 -0.78 6.85 -19.32
N LEU A 284 -0.99 5.98 -18.32
CA LEU A 284 -1.20 4.55 -18.55
C LEU A 284 -2.45 4.28 -19.39
N GLU A 285 -3.56 4.97 -19.09
CA GLU A 285 -4.80 4.88 -19.86
C GLU A 285 -4.59 5.31 -21.32
N GLU A 286 -3.90 6.43 -21.54
CA GLU A 286 -3.54 6.90 -22.88
C GLU A 286 -2.71 5.86 -23.67
N TYR A 287 -1.73 5.21 -23.02
CA TYR A 287 -0.93 4.16 -23.67
C TYR A 287 -1.74 2.89 -23.92
N GLN A 288 -2.71 2.55 -23.06
CA GLN A 288 -3.62 1.42 -23.28
C GLN A 288 -4.52 1.67 -24.50
N GLU A 289 -5.06 2.87 -24.65
CA GLU A 289 -5.82 3.25 -25.84
C GLU A 289 -4.97 3.19 -27.12
N LYS A 290 -3.73 3.72 -27.07
CA LYS A 290 -2.78 3.63 -28.19
C LYS A 290 -2.51 2.16 -28.56
N LEU A 291 -2.30 1.30 -27.56
CA LEU A 291 -2.08 -0.13 -27.79
C LEU A 291 -3.29 -0.80 -28.44
N GLN A 292 -4.52 -0.47 -28.03
CA GLN A 292 -5.73 -0.97 -28.67
C GLN A 292 -5.83 -0.56 -30.14
N LYS A 293 -5.56 0.71 -30.45
CA LYS A 293 -5.52 1.21 -31.84
C LYS A 293 -4.48 0.47 -32.68
N ILE A 294 -3.28 0.24 -32.14
CA ILE A 294 -2.23 -0.54 -32.81
C ILE A 294 -2.70 -1.98 -33.07
N HIS A 295 -3.37 -2.62 -32.09
CA HIS A 295 -3.92 -3.96 -32.28
C HIS A 295 -4.99 -4.02 -33.36
N GLN A 296 -5.87 -3.01 -33.43
CA GLN A 296 -6.88 -2.90 -34.47
C GLN A 296 -6.24 -2.75 -35.85
N VAL A 297 -5.32 -1.79 -36.02
CA VAL A 297 -4.59 -1.58 -37.28
C VAL A 297 -3.87 -2.86 -37.70
N ARG A 298 -3.23 -3.57 -36.76
CA ARG A 298 -2.58 -4.86 -37.06
C ARG A 298 -3.56 -5.92 -37.57
N GLN A 299 -4.77 -6.00 -37.03
CA GLN A 299 -5.80 -6.93 -37.50
C GLN A 299 -6.30 -6.56 -38.90
N GLU A 300 -6.55 -5.27 -39.14
CA GLU A 300 -6.97 -4.75 -40.44
C GLU A 300 -5.90 -5.00 -41.51
N VAL A 301 -4.63 -4.69 -41.22
CA VAL A 301 -3.49 -4.97 -42.12
C VAL A 301 -3.39 -6.47 -42.43
N ARG A 302 -3.56 -7.34 -41.43
CA ARG A 302 -3.50 -8.80 -41.64
C ARG A 302 -4.65 -9.29 -42.53
N SER A 303 -5.86 -8.78 -42.33
CA SER A 303 -7.02 -9.08 -43.18
C SER A 303 -6.79 -8.57 -44.60
N HIS A 304 -6.30 -7.34 -44.74
CA HIS A 304 -6.00 -6.75 -46.05
C HIS A 304 -4.94 -7.57 -46.79
N LEU A 305 -3.87 -7.98 -46.11
CA LEU A 305 -2.81 -8.80 -46.70
C LEU A 305 -3.32 -10.16 -47.21
N GLN A 306 -4.28 -10.79 -46.50
CA GLN A 306 -4.89 -12.04 -46.95
C GLN A 306 -5.79 -11.88 -48.18
N ASN A 307 -6.35 -10.70 -48.38
CA ASN A 307 -7.21 -10.38 -49.52
C ASN A 307 -6.42 -9.84 -50.73
N LEU A 308 -5.13 -9.57 -50.58
CA LEU A 308 -4.29 -9.17 -51.70
C LEU A 308 -4.00 -10.40 -52.58
N PRO A 309 -4.08 -10.25 -53.92
CA PRO A 309 -3.73 -11.32 -54.83
C PRO A 309 -2.25 -11.67 -54.68
N ASP A 310 -1.97 -12.97 -54.53
CA ASP A 310 -0.62 -13.49 -54.53
C ASP A 310 -0.03 -13.38 -55.94
N LEU A 311 0.77 -12.34 -56.15
CA LEU A 311 1.40 -12.04 -57.45
C LEU A 311 2.36 -13.16 -57.91
N THR A 312 2.71 -14.11 -57.03
CA THR A 312 3.52 -15.29 -57.40
C THR A 312 2.70 -16.39 -58.09
N GLN A 313 1.36 -16.30 -58.06
CA GLN A 313 0.45 -17.22 -58.76
C GLN A 313 -0.04 -16.68 -60.10
N LEU A 314 0.34 -15.45 -60.45
CA LEU A 314 0.12 -14.97 -61.81
C LEU A 314 1.06 -15.71 -62.77
N PRO A 315 0.58 -16.17 -63.93
CA PRO A 315 1.44 -16.77 -64.93
C PRO A 315 2.54 -15.76 -65.29
N ASP A 316 3.77 -16.25 -65.32
CA ASP A 316 4.96 -15.46 -65.59
C ASP A 316 4.86 -14.82 -66.99
N VAL A 317 4.43 -13.56 -67.05
CA VAL A 317 4.32 -12.76 -68.29
C VAL A 317 5.69 -12.28 -68.79
N THR A 318 6.80 -12.76 -68.22
CA THR A 318 8.15 -12.51 -68.78
C THR A 318 8.43 -13.38 -70.02
N GLY A 319 7.69 -14.47 -70.23
CA GLY A 319 7.64 -15.18 -71.51
C GLY A 319 6.53 -14.59 -72.38
N GLY A 320 6.88 -13.62 -73.24
CA GLY A 320 5.95 -12.82 -74.04
C GLY A 320 4.72 -13.55 -74.58
N LEU A 321 3.58 -12.84 -74.55
CA LEU A 321 2.31 -13.29 -75.14
C LEU A 321 2.57 -13.89 -76.53
N ALA A 322 1.96 -15.05 -76.80
CA ALA A 322 2.01 -15.66 -78.13
C ALA A 322 1.65 -14.60 -79.18
N PRO A 323 2.44 -14.44 -80.25
CA PRO A 323 2.20 -13.40 -81.23
C PRO A 323 0.77 -13.57 -81.78
N LEU A 324 0.01 -12.47 -81.76
CA LEU A 324 -1.32 -12.44 -82.33
C LEU A 324 -1.25 -12.94 -83.78
N PRO A 325 -2.22 -13.75 -84.24
CA PRO A 325 -2.23 -14.25 -85.61
C PRO A 325 -2.14 -13.08 -86.59
N SER A 326 -1.34 -13.26 -87.65
CA SER A 326 -1.16 -12.22 -88.66
C SER A 326 -2.52 -11.93 -89.33
N ALA A 327 -2.73 -10.71 -89.80
CA ALA A 327 -3.95 -10.37 -90.53
C ALA A 327 -4.21 -11.32 -91.74
N GLY A 328 -3.17 -11.96 -92.28
CA GLY A 328 -3.30 -13.00 -93.31
C GLY A 328 -3.91 -14.32 -92.81
N ASP A 329 -3.69 -14.70 -91.55
CA ASP A 329 -4.19 -15.95 -90.94
C ASP A 329 -5.70 -15.89 -90.67
N LEU A 330 -6.28 -14.70 -90.58
CA LEU A 330 -7.72 -14.49 -90.40
C LEU A 330 -8.53 -14.70 -91.68
N PHE A 331 -7.88 -14.69 -92.86
CA PHE A 331 -8.56 -14.78 -94.16
C PHE A 331 -8.24 -16.07 -94.95
N SER A 332 -7.44 -16.99 -94.40
CA SER A 332 -7.07 -18.24 -95.07
C SER A 332 -8.07 -19.39 -94.93
N PHE A 333 -9.26 -19.18 -94.35
CA PHE A 333 -10.28 -20.22 -94.17
C PHE A 333 -11.29 -20.35 -95.32
N ASN A 334 -11.06 -19.70 -96.47
CA ASN A 334 -11.88 -19.90 -97.66
C ASN A 334 -11.01 -20.08 -98.92
N SER A 335 -10.54 -21.30 -99.17
CA SER A 335 -10.25 -21.83 -100.51
C SER A 335 -10.24 -23.35 -100.47
#